data_AF-A0A8K9WVH0-F1
#
_entry.id   AF-A0A8K9WVH0-F1
#
_cell.length_a   1.000
_cell.length_b   1.000
_cell.length_c   1.000
_cell.angle_alpha   90.00
_cell.angle_beta   90.00
_cell.angle_gamma   90.00
#
_symmetry.space_group_name_H-M   'P 1'
#
loop_
_entity.id
_entity.type
_entity.pdbx_description
1 polymer ?
#
loop_
_entity_poly.entity_id
_entity_poly.type
_entity_poly.pdbx_seq_one_letter_code
_entity_poly.pdbx_strand_id
1 'polypeptide(L)'
;MGSPAPRVNNDTQTHRQQSLQIIQSSSHTASYRSTGTPSTREQEITFNINTRGTMVQTLNNMEELRKSSFGRPSPRHGLKLLFWFANDYIVIKNDNQMVADPDPKEGDFGFHHFQNRRECENNVCKRLLPYDGYPFYEVGNLHLPTSKSLPKYVREGNTHQIDTSNMDRLIISMRPDMTVDKVYVTQHEDLKSFDPVNTYCISRGLLMIICGHSLINFLKQAGYYTQNVIAPRESGDTRIDMEGGCRAPPSAAPGFWESYCTIL
;
A
#
# COMPACT_ATOMS: atom_id res chain seq x y z
N MET A 1 66.98 8.79 48.45
CA MET A 1 67.49 7.42 48.21
C MET A 1 67.27 7.14 46.72
N GLY A 2 68.23 7.04 45.80
CA GLY A 2 69.67 6.91 45.90
C GLY A 2 70.17 5.61 45.25
N SER A 3 70.25 5.58 43.91
CA SER A 3 71.25 4.86 43.07
C SER A 3 71.21 3.31 42.87
N PRO A 4 71.89 2.78 41.81
CA PRO A 4 71.45 1.64 40.97
C PRO A 4 72.42 0.43 40.80
N ALA A 5 71.96 -0.59 40.03
CA ALA A 5 72.62 -1.61 39.15
C ALA A 5 73.76 -2.54 39.68
N PRO A 6 73.89 -3.80 39.17
CA PRO A 6 74.59 -4.02 37.89
C PRO A 6 74.06 -5.15 36.96
N ARG A 7 74.56 -5.11 35.71
CA ARG A 7 74.46 -6.08 34.59
C ARG A 7 75.30 -7.35 34.82
N VAL A 8 74.92 -8.47 34.18
CA VAL A 8 75.85 -9.37 33.42
C VAL A 8 75.08 -10.07 32.27
N ASN A 9 75.64 -9.99 31.05
CA ASN A 9 75.31 -10.76 29.85
C ASN A 9 76.03 -12.12 29.85
N ASN A 10 75.52 -13.11 29.10
CA ASN A 10 76.38 -13.96 28.28
C ASN A 10 75.59 -14.53 27.08
N ASP A 11 76.29 -14.51 25.95
CA ASP A 11 75.81 -14.68 24.58
C ASP A 11 76.10 -16.10 24.05
N THR A 12 75.28 -16.51 23.06
CA THR A 12 75.58 -17.36 21.88
C THR A 12 75.89 -18.87 22.00
N GLN A 13 74.99 -19.69 21.43
CA GLN A 13 75.33 -20.78 20.49
C GLN A 13 74.09 -21.22 19.68
N THR A 14 73.80 -20.66 18.49
CA THR A 14 74.14 -21.07 17.09
C THR A 14 73.58 -22.40 16.53
N HIS A 15 72.85 -22.24 15.40
CA HIS A 15 72.81 -23.03 14.15
C HIS A 15 72.07 -24.39 14.09
N ARG A 16 70.94 -24.47 13.35
CA ARG A 16 70.76 -24.74 11.89
C ARG A 16 71.03 -26.20 11.48
N GLN A 17 69.99 -26.92 11.08
CA GLN A 17 69.92 -27.85 9.90
C GLN A 17 68.47 -28.41 9.84
N GLN A 18 67.62 -28.00 8.91
CA GLN A 18 67.47 -28.49 7.52
C GLN A 18 67.07 -29.97 7.39
N SER A 19 65.81 -30.14 6.93
CA SER A 19 65.35 -31.10 5.91
C SER A 19 65.36 -32.60 6.21
N LEU A 20 64.18 -33.23 6.23
CA LEU A 20 63.90 -34.46 5.47
C LEU A 20 62.37 -34.54 5.21
N GLN A 21 62.05 -34.72 3.93
CA GLN A 21 60.73 -34.78 3.31
C GLN A 21 59.99 -36.11 3.58
N ILE A 22 58.72 -36.17 3.12
CA ILE A 22 57.97 -37.31 2.51
C ILE A 22 56.69 -37.68 3.31
N ILE A 23 55.44 -37.74 2.79
CA ILE A 23 54.82 -37.48 1.48
C ILE A 23 53.26 -37.51 1.63
N GLN A 24 52.57 -36.66 0.84
CA GLN A 24 51.26 -36.76 0.15
C GLN A 24 49.91 -37.05 0.87
N SER A 25 49.01 -36.05 0.82
CA SER A 25 47.79 -35.98 -0.04
C SER A 25 47.03 -34.64 0.23
N SER A 26 47.13 -33.60 -0.61
CA SER A 26 46.24 -33.26 -1.75
C SER A 26 44.76 -33.08 -1.33
N SER A 27 44.04 -31.96 -1.49
CA SER A 27 44.19 -30.80 -2.39
C SER A 27 43.33 -29.61 -1.93
N HIS A 28 43.80 -28.41 -2.28
CA HIS A 28 43.17 -27.10 -2.16
C HIS A 28 41.79 -26.95 -2.84
N THR A 29 40.97 -26.01 -2.36
CA THR A 29 40.36 -24.97 -3.23
C THR A 29 40.19 -23.65 -2.48
N ALA A 30 40.45 -22.57 -3.23
CA ALA A 30 40.74 -21.23 -2.77
C ALA A 30 39.50 -20.35 -2.60
N SER A 31 39.64 -19.38 -1.69
CA SER A 31 38.80 -18.19 -1.52
C SER A 31 38.64 -17.41 -2.84
N TYR A 32 37.40 -17.24 -3.31
CA TYR A 32 37.03 -16.18 -4.23
C TYR A 32 36.01 -15.24 -3.58
N ARG A 33 36.53 -14.09 -3.12
CA ARG A 33 35.73 -12.91 -2.76
C ARG A 33 35.37 -12.20 -4.06
N SER A 34 34.18 -12.43 -4.59
CA SER A 34 33.66 -11.67 -5.73
C SER A 34 33.13 -10.32 -5.23
N THR A 35 33.98 -9.30 -5.22
CA THR A 35 33.56 -7.90 -5.22
C THR A 35 33.49 -7.43 -6.67
N GLY A 36 32.48 -7.91 -7.40
CA GLY A 36 32.15 -7.38 -8.72
C GLY A 36 31.21 -6.20 -8.55
N THR A 37 31.65 -5.00 -8.92
CA THR A 37 30.73 -3.90 -9.24
C THR A 37 29.84 -4.36 -10.40
N PRO A 38 28.50 -4.31 -10.27
CA PRO A 38 27.61 -4.73 -11.36
C PRO A 38 27.91 -3.90 -12.60
N SER A 39 27.89 -4.52 -13.78
CA SER A 39 28.21 -3.83 -15.03
C SER A 39 27.24 -2.67 -15.27
N THR A 40 27.64 -1.63 -16.02
CA THR A 40 26.74 -0.51 -16.38
C THR A 40 25.43 -1.01 -16.97
N ARG A 41 25.42 -2.16 -17.65
CA ARG A 41 24.23 -2.80 -18.22
C ARG A 41 23.35 -3.47 -17.15
N GLU A 42 23.93 -4.08 -16.11
CA GLU A 42 23.19 -4.62 -14.97
C GLU A 42 22.69 -3.52 -14.03
N GLN A 43 23.46 -2.45 -13.90
CA GLN A 43 23.04 -1.22 -13.22
C GLN A 43 21.92 -0.53 -14.00
N GLU A 44 22.00 -0.44 -15.33
CA GLU A 44 20.92 0.08 -16.19
C GLU A 44 19.69 -0.84 -16.19
N ILE A 45 19.86 -2.16 -16.19
CA ILE A 45 18.72 -3.10 -16.10
C ILE A 45 18.07 -3.01 -14.72
N THR A 46 18.85 -2.98 -13.64
CA THR A 46 18.33 -2.82 -12.26
C THR A 46 17.73 -1.44 -12.05
N PHE A 47 18.33 -0.39 -12.63
CA PHE A 47 17.81 0.97 -12.64
C PHE A 47 16.52 1.04 -13.45
N ASN A 48 16.44 0.42 -14.64
CA ASN A 48 15.24 0.36 -15.49
C ASN A 48 14.12 -0.50 -14.89
N ILE A 49 14.45 -1.54 -14.12
CA ILE A 49 13.46 -2.32 -13.35
C ILE A 49 12.99 -1.54 -12.11
N ASN A 50 13.87 -0.79 -11.44
CA ASN A 50 13.52 0.09 -10.32
C ASN A 50 12.82 1.40 -10.75
N THR A 51 13.03 1.88 -11.98
CA THR A 51 12.42 3.13 -12.53
C THR A 51 11.17 2.88 -13.36
N ARG A 52 10.81 1.63 -13.66
CA ARG A 52 9.41 1.26 -13.80
C ARG A 52 8.77 1.30 -12.41
N GLY A 53 8.72 2.51 -11.83
CA GLY A 53 7.93 2.77 -10.63
C GLY A 53 6.54 2.21 -10.84
N THR A 54 5.90 1.75 -9.77
CA THR A 54 4.53 1.21 -9.82
C THR A 54 3.66 2.13 -10.66
N MET A 55 3.40 1.74 -11.92
CA MET A 55 2.64 2.56 -12.86
C MET A 55 1.18 2.38 -12.48
N VAL A 56 0.68 3.29 -11.64
CA VAL A 56 -0.71 3.30 -11.22
C VAL A 56 -1.56 3.80 -12.40
N GLN A 57 -2.53 2.99 -12.82
CA GLN A 57 -3.45 3.37 -13.89
C GLN A 57 -4.22 4.63 -13.50
N THR A 58 -4.35 5.58 -14.44
CA THR A 58 -5.15 6.81 -14.24
C THR A 58 -6.54 6.63 -14.82
N LEU A 59 -7.58 6.94 -14.03
CA LEU A 59 -8.98 7.00 -14.45
C LEU A 59 -9.32 8.42 -14.87
N ASN A 60 -9.82 8.57 -16.08
CA ASN A 60 -9.99 9.86 -16.75
C ASN A 60 -11.45 10.29 -16.90
N ASN A 61 -12.39 9.36 -16.77
CA ASN A 61 -13.81 9.58 -17.02
C ASN A 61 -14.68 8.65 -16.16
N MET A 62 -15.99 8.92 -16.16
CA MET A 62 -16.98 8.15 -15.38
C MET A 62 -17.08 6.68 -15.80
N GLU A 63 -16.81 6.34 -17.06
CA GLU A 63 -16.86 4.96 -17.53
C GLU A 63 -15.70 4.13 -16.95
N GLU A 64 -14.49 4.70 -16.93
CA GLU A 64 -13.31 4.10 -16.31
C GLU A 64 -13.51 3.93 -14.79
N LEU A 65 -14.05 4.95 -14.10
CA LEU A 65 -14.42 4.85 -12.68
C LEU A 65 -15.46 3.76 -12.42
N ARG A 66 -16.47 3.62 -13.28
CA ARG A 66 -17.47 2.56 -13.16
C ARG A 66 -16.85 1.18 -13.34
N LYS A 67 -15.96 1.02 -14.33
CA LYS A 67 -15.28 -0.25 -14.66
C LYS A 67 -14.28 -0.68 -13.59
N SER A 68 -13.65 0.27 -12.87
CA SER A 68 -12.72 -0.04 -11.78
C SER A 68 -13.37 -0.68 -10.56
N SER A 69 -14.70 -0.59 -10.44
CA SER A 69 -15.48 -1.10 -9.29
C SER A 69 -15.12 -0.50 -7.93
N PHE A 70 -14.35 0.59 -7.90
CA PHE A 70 -14.02 1.30 -6.67
C PHE A 70 -15.28 1.74 -5.91
N GLY A 71 -15.31 1.53 -4.59
CA GLY A 71 -16.46 1.86 -3.74
C GLY A 71 -17.73 1.07 -4.07
N ARG A 72 -17.61 -0.07 -4.76
CA ARG A 72 -18.72 -0.96 -5.14
C ARG A 72 -18.45 -2.40 -4.68
N PRO A 73 -19.50 -3.19 -4.44
CA PRO A 73 -20.92 -2.85 -4.50
C PRO A 73 -21.38 -1.98 -3.31
N SER A 74 -22.57 -1.39 -3.40
CA SER A 74 -23.27 -0.84 -2.22
C SER A 74 -23.34 -1.91 -1.11
N PRO A 75 -23.08 -1.58 0.17
CA PRO A 75 -23.11 -0.24 0.78
C PRO A 75 -21.74 0.41 0.99
N ARG A 76 -20.69 -0.03 0.28
CA ARG A 76 -19.33 0.54 0.38
C ARG A 76 -19.32 2.06 0.22
N HIS A 77 -18.42 2.74 0.94
CA HIS A 77 -18.44 4.20 1.04
C HIS A 77 -17.52 4.91 0.04
N GLY A 78 -16.63 4.18 -0.67
CA GLY A 78 -15.57 4.76 -1.49
C GLY A 78 -16.05 5.80 -2.50
N LEU A 79 -17.15 5.54 -3.22
CA LEU A 79 -17.69 6.51 -4.16
C LEU A 79 -18.22 7.77 -3.44
N LYS A 80 -18.91 7.61 -2.31
CA LYS A 80 -19.39 8.75 -1.52
C LYS A 80 -18.22 9.57 -0.96
N LEU A 81 -17.14 8.90 -0.55
CA LEU A 81 -15.90 9.55 -0.10
C LEU A 81 -15.24 10.35 -1.22
N LEU A 82 -15.13 9.78 -2.43
CA LEU A 82 -14.59 10.48 -3.61
C LEU A 82 -15.46 11.68 -4.01
N PHE A 83 -16.78 11.54 -3.91
CA PHE A 83 -17.71 12.66 -4.14
C PHE A 83 -17.48 13.80 -3.16
N TRP A 84 -17.46 13.50 -1.86
CA TRP A 84 -17.16 14.46 -0.80
C TRP A 84 -15.81 15.15 -1.05
N PHE A 85 -14.78 14.37 -1.37
CA PHE A 85 -13.45 14.91 -1.62
C PHE A 85 -13.46 15.94 -2.75
N ALA A 86 -14.11 15.63 -3.88
CA ALA A 86 -14.14 16.51 -5.05
C ALA A 86 -15.06 17.73 -4.93
N ASN A 87 -16.07 17.69 -4.05
CA ASN A 87 -17.08 18.75 -3.93
C ASN A 87 -16.89 19.64 -2.70
N ASP A 88 -16.44 19.04 -1.59
CA ASP A 88 -16.46 19.70 -0.27
C ASP A 88 -15.06 19.92 0.31
N TYR A 89 -14.08 19.05 -0.01
CA TYR A 89 -12.75 19.10 0.62
C TYR A 89 -11.70 19.87 -0.18
N ILE A 90 -11.76 19.80 -1.52
CA ILE A 90 -10.85 20.57 -2.38
C ILE A 90 -11.55 21.76 -2.99
N VAL A 91 -10.81 22.85 -3.13
CA VAL A 91 -11.22 24.02 -3.91
C VAL A 91 -10.45 24.02 -5.22
N ILE A 92 -11.17 24.04 -6.35
CA ILE A 92 -10.58 24.17 -7.68
C ILE A 92 -10.51 25.66 -8.03
N LYS A 93 -9.29 26.20 -8.09
CA LYS A 93 -9.01 27.60 -8.42
C LYS A 93 -9.13 27.85 -9.93
N ASN A 94 -9.17 29.12 -10.32
CA ASN A 94 -9.31 29.57 -11.73
C ASN A 94 -8.19 29.06 -12.66
N ASP A 95 -7.02 28.76 -12.11
CA ASP A 95 -5.87 28.17 -12.83
C ASP A 95 -5.90 26.62 -12.85
N ASN A 96 -7.03 26.03 -12.44
CA ASN A 96 -7.23 24.59 -12.27
C ASN A 96 -6.29 23.95 -11.23
N GLN A 97 -5.72 24.73 -10.30
CA GLN A 97 -5.06 24.16 -9.13
C GLN A 97 -6.11 23.66 -8.13
N MET A 98 -5.91 22.44 -7.64
CA MET A 98 -6.73 21.85 -6.58
C MET A 98 -6.04 22.11 -5.25
N VAL A 99 -6.70 22.82 -4.34
CA VAL A 99 -6.14 23.17 -3.03
C VAL A 99 -6.99 22.51 -1.95
N ALA A 100 -6.34 21.84 -1.01
CA ALA A 100 -7.02 21.25 0.14
C ALA A 100 -7.45 22.34 1.13
N ASP A 101 -8.65 22.20 1.69
CA ASP A 101 -9.15 23.07 2.77
C ASP A 101 -10.11 22.27 3.66
N PRO A 102 -9.74 21.92 4.91
CA PRO A 102 -8.53 22.28 5.67
C PRO A 102 -7.29 21.40 5.35
N ASP A 103 -6.11 21.78 5.89
CA ASP A 103 -4.84 21.03 5.74
C ASP A 103 -4.99 19.59 6.30
N PRO A 104 -4.74 18.53 5.51
CA PRO A 104 -4.88 17.14 5.98
C PRO A 104 -3.90 16.77 7.11
N LYS A 105 -2.85 17.56 7.36
CA LYS A 105 -1.95 17.37 8.51
C LYS A 105 -2.64 17.53 9.85
N GLU A 106 -3.71 18.33 9.91
CA GLU A 106 -4.46 18.56 11.15
C GLU A 106 -5.29 17.32 11.54
N GLY A 107 -5.43 16.34 10.63
CA GLY A 107 -6.07 15.06 10.91
C GLY A 107 -7.59 15.08 10.93
N ASP A 108 -8.19 16.20 10.54
CA ASP A 108 -9.62 16.34 10.32
C ASP A 108 -10.13 15.25 9.36
N PHE A 109 -11.38 14.84 9.53
CA PHE A 109 -12.04 13.80 8.71
C PHE A 109 -11.40 12.41 8.78
N GLY A 110 -10.36 12.23 9.59
CA GLY A 110 -9.57 11.00 9.64
C GLY A 110 -8.36 10.99 8.71
N PHE A 111 -7.94 12.17 8.23
CA PHE A 111 -6.67 12.26 7.51
C PHE A 111 -5.51 11.84 8.42
N HIS A 112 -4.53 11.15 7.85
CA HIS A 112 -3.28 10.82 8.51
C HIS A 112 -2.18 10.57 7.49
N HIS A 113 -0.92 10.68 7.91
CA HIS A 113 0.21 10.53 7.02
C HIS A 113 0.33 9.10 6.46
N PHE A 114 0.29 8.97 5.14
CA PHE A 114 0.51 7.71 4.45
C PHE A 114 1.99 7.55 4.11
N GLN A 115 2.64 6.58 4.74
CA GLN A 115 4.10 6.41 4.60
C GLN A 115 4.53 5.81 3.26
N ASN A 116 3.59 5.25 2.48
CA ASN A 116 3.86 4.56 1.22
C ASN A 116 5.08 3.62 1.34
N ARG A 117 5.10 2.79 2.40
CA ARG A 117 6.28 2.00 2.77
C ARG A 117 6.70 1.06 1.63
N ARG A 118 8.01 0.81 1.55
CA ARG A 118 8.55 -0.23 0.67
C ARG A 118 8.31 -1.58 1.34
N GLU A 119 7.47 -2.39 0.73
CA GLU A 119 7.15 -3.74 1.18
C GLU A 119 7.88 -4.73 0.29
N CYS A 120 8.47 -5.76 0.89
CA CYS A 120 9.33 -6.72 0.21
C CYS A 120 8.78 -8.12 0.43
N GLU A 121 8.43 -8.80 -0.65
CA GLU A 121 8.03 -10.20 -0.64
C GLU A 121 8.86 -10.95 -1.68
N ASN A 122 9.40 -12.11 -1.32
CA ASN A 122 10.20 -12.97 -2.21
C ASN A 122 11.34 -12.21 -2.94
N ASN A 123 12.07 -11.34 -2.23
CA ASN A 123 13.12 -10.46 -2.76
C ASN A 123 12.65 -9.41 -3.79
N VAL A 124 11.34 -9.26 -4.01
CA VAL A 124 10.75 -8.23 -4.84
C VAL A 124 10.16 -7.18 -3.91
N CYS A 125 10.69 -5.96 -3.98
CA CYS A 125 10.22 -4.86 -3.17
C CYS A 125 9.43 -3.86 -4.01
N LYS A 126 8.24 -3.51 -3.55
CA LYS A 126 7.35 -2.56 -4.23
C LYS A 126 6.79 -1.56 -3.21
N ARG A 127 6.32 -0.43 -3.74
CA ARG A 127 5.48 0.52 -3.01
C ARG A 127 4.11 0.50 -3.68
N LEU A 128 3.07 0.84 -2.91
CA LEU A 128 1.73 0.98 -3.44
C LEU A 128 1.70 2.07 -4.51
N LEU A 129 2.28 3.23 -4.20
CA LEU A 129 2.29 4.41 -5.07
C LEU A 129 3.72 4.74 -5.54
N PRO A 130 3.88 5.34 -6.73
CA PRO A 130 5.18 5.84 -7.17
C PRO A 130 5.69 6.93 -6.23
N TYR A 131 7.00 7.06 -6.12
CA TYR A 131 7.61 8.19 -5.40
C TYR A 131 7.45 9.46 -6.22
N ASP A 132 6.93 10.52 -5.61
CA ASP A 132 6.65 11.79 -6.29
C ASP A 132 7.27 13.01 -5.58
N GLY A 133 8.08 12.78 -4.55
CA GLY A 133 8.78 13.83 -3.83
C GLY A 133 7.90 14.63 -2.85
N TYR A 134 6.63 14.26 -2.72
CA TYR A 134 5.67 14.93 -1.84
C TYR A 134 5.14 13.98 -0.75
N PRO A 135 4.74 14.50 0.43
CA PRO A 135 4.08 13.71 1.44
C PRO A 135 2.71 13.21 0.96
N PHE A 136 2.35 12.01 1.39
CA PHE A 136 1.03 11.44 1.16
C PHE A 136 0.18 11.46 2.43
N TYR A 137 -1.13 11.64 2.25
CA TYR A 137 -2.12 11.57 3.32
C TYR A 137 -3.26 10.64 2.91
N GLU A 138 -3.70 9.80 3.83
CA GLU A 138 -4.80 8.85 3.65
C GLU A 138 -6.05 9.32 4.39
N VAL A 139 -7.23 9.10 3.79
CA VAL A 139 -8.53 9.24 4.44
C VAL A 139 -9.48 8.12 4.00
N GLY A 140 -10.48 7.85 4.83
CA GLY A 140 -11.56 6.90 4.53
C GLY A 140 -11.73 5.81 5.57
N ASN A 141 -10.83 5.68 6.54
CA ASN A 141 -11.03 4.74 7.64
C ASN A 141 -12.08 5.27 8.63
N LEU A 142 -13.32 4.81 8.47
CA LEU A 142 -14.48 5.22 9.28
C LEU A 142 -14.44 4.73 10.74
N HIS A 143 -13.44 3.96 11.15
CA HIS A 143 -13.23 3.56 12.54
C HIS A 143 -12.42 4.59 13.34
N LEU A 144 -11.82 5.59 12.69
CA LEU A 144 -11.12 6.66 13.39
C LEU A 144 -12.12 7.60 14.09
N PRO A 145 -11.85 8.03 15.34
CA PRO A 145 -12.71 9.00 16.02
C PRO A 145 -12.91 10.31 15.24
N THR A 146 -11.85 10.80 14.58
CA THR A 146 -11.87 12.02 13.75
C THR A 146 -12.70 11.85 12.48
N SER A 147 -12.90 10.63 11.98
CA SER A 147 -13.78 10.37 10.84
C SER A 147 -15.24 10.67 11.12
N LYS A 148 -15.66 10.90 12.37
CA LYS A 148 -17.02 11.37 12.70
C LYS A 148 -17.34 12.72 12.06
N SER A 149 -16.35 13.55 11.73
CA SER A 149 -16.55 14.82 11.02
C SER A 149 -16.85 14.65 9.52
N LEU A 150 -16.63 13.45 8.94
CA LEU A 150 -17.08 13.17 7.58
C LEU A 150 -18.61 13.31 7.49
N PRO A 151 -19.14 13.77 6.34
CA PRO A 151 -20.58 13.89 6.15
C PRO A 151 -21.30 12.57 6.43
N LYS A 152 -22.51 12.66 6.99
CA LYS A 152 -23.31 11.48 7.32
C LYS A 152 -23.51 10.56 6.11
N TYR A 153 -23.69 11.12 4.91
CA TYR A 153 -23.87 10.34 3.70
C TYR A 153 -22.63 9.48 3.37
N VAL A 154 -21.40 9.97 3.63
CA VAL A 154 -20.16 9.20 3.44
C VAL A 154 -20.11 8.02 4.41
N ARG A 155 -20.51 8.24 5.67
CA ARG A 155 -20.43 7.22 6.73
C ARG A 155 -21.56 6.19 6.68
N GLU A 156 -22.62 6.48 5.95
CA GLU A 156 -23.79 5.61 5.84
C GLU A 156 -23.45 4.33 5.08
N GLY A 157 -23.76 3.19 5.70
CA GLY A 157 -23.44 1.87 5.18
C GLY A 157 -22.34 1.15 5.96
N ASN A 158 -21.59 1.86 6.80
CA ASN A 158 -20.62 1.26 7.71
C ASN A 158 -21.35 0.40 8.76
N THR A 159 -20.96 -0.86 8.90
CA THR A 159 -21.53 -1.79 9.86
C THR A 159 -20.81 -1.78 11.21
N HIS A 160 -19.61 -1.17 11.27
CA HIS A 160 -18.68 -1.25 12.39
C HIS A 160 -18.24 -2.69 12.72
N GLN A 161 -18.39 -3.61 11.76
CA GLN A 161 -17.93 -4.99 11.86
C GLN A 161 -16.67 -5.20 11.03
N ILE A 162 -16.06 -6.37 11.18
CA ILE A 162 -14.99 -6.83 10.28
C ILE A 162 -15.65 -7.31 8.98
N ASP A 163 -15.91 -6.39 8.07
CA ASP A 163 -16.44 -6.64 6.74
C ASP A 163 -15.92 -5.63 5.71
N THR A 164 -16.52 -5.62 4.52
CA THR A 164 -16.06 -4.78 3.41
C THR A 164 -16.54 -3.33 3.46
N SER A 165 -17.40 -2.97 4.44
CA SER A 165 -18.05 -1.66 4.50
C SER A 165 -17.11 -0.49 4.82
N ASN A 166 -15.89 -0.77 5.30
CA ASN A 166 -14.86 0.21 5.67
C ASN A 166 -13.50 -0.05 4.98
N MET A 167 -13.49 -0.62 3.77
CA MET A 167 -12.24 -0.93 3.04
C MET A 167 -11.73 0.21 2.16
N ASP A 168 -12.57 1.17 1.77
CA ASP A 168 -12.23 2.17 0.75
C ASP A 168 -11.35 3.30 1.30
N ARG A 169 -10.33 3.71 0.54
CA ARG A 169 -9.42 4.79 0.91
C ARG A 169 -9.20 5.76 -0.24
N LEU A 170 -8.97 7.02 0.12
CA LEU A 170 -8.30 8.00 -0.73
C LEU A 170 -6.90 8.24 -0.18
N ILE A 171 -5.92 8.32 -1.08
CA ILE A 171 -4.57 8.76 -0.75
C ILE A 171 -4.26 9.98 -1.62
N ILE A 172 -3.86 11.08 -1.00
CA ILE A 172 -3.54 12.32 -1.71
C ILE A 172 -2.06 12.65 -1.54
N SER A 173 -1.44 13.09 -2.63
CA SER A 173 -0.10 13.68 -2.63
C SER A 173 -0.23 15.19 -2.53
N MET A 174 0.51 15.82 -1.62
CA MET A 174 0.33 17.23 -1.30
C MET A 174 1.64 18.02 -1.36
N ARG A 175 1.61 19.14 -2.09
CA ARG A 175 2.71 20.10 -2.18
C ARG A 175 2.78 20.98 -0.92
N PRO A 176 3.93 21.65 -0.67
CA PRO A 176 4.08 22.52 0.50
C PRO A 176 3.08 23.68 0.61
N ASP A 177 2.48 24.10 -0.49
CA ASP A 177 1.50 25.19 -0.60
C ASP A 177 0.03 24.73 -0.51
N MET A 178 -0.21 23.53 0.04
CA MET A 178 -1.53 22.87 0.14
C MET A 178 -2.15 22.47 -1.22
N THR A 179 -1.40 22.61 -2.32
CA THR A 179 -1.83 22.12 -3.63
C THR A 179 -1.81 20.60 -3.65
N VAL A 180 -2.95 19.99 -3.98
CA VAL A 180 -3.10 18.55 -4.20
C VAL A 180 -2.48 18.20 -5.55
N ASP A 181 -1.38 17.44 -5.54
CA ASP A 181 -0.66 17.02 -6.75
C ASP A 181 -1.35 15.83 -7.42
N LYS A 182 -1.69 14.80 -6.64
CA LYS A 182 -2.31 13.56 -7.11
C LYS A 182 -3.32 13.05 -6.11
N VAL A 183 -4.34 12.38 -6.63
CA VAL A 183 -5.41 11.74 -5.85
C VAL A 183 -5.48 10.30 -6.29
N TYR A 184 -5.37 9.38 -5.34
CA TYR A 184 -5.47 7.95 -5.58
C TYR A 184 -6.69 7.40 -4.86
N VAL A 185 -7.38 6.48 -5.51
CA VAL A 185 -8.40 5.63 -4.90
C VAL A 185 -7.82 4.25 -4.72
N THR A 186 -8.09 3.62 -3.59
CA THR A 186 -7.65 2.26 -3.30
C THR A 186 -8.58 1.61 -2.29
N GLN A 187 -8.38 0.33 -2.05
CA GLN A 187 -9.07 -0.42 -1.02
C GLN A 187 -8.06 -1.22 -0.21
N HIS A 188 -8.42 -1.55 1.01
CA HIS A 188 -7.73 -2.62 1.70
C HIS A 188 -8.08 -3.97 1.04
N GLU A 189 -7.15 -4.92 1.02
CA GLU A 189 -7.41 -6.33 0.69
C GLU A 189 -7.78 -7.12 1.96
N ASP A 190 -7.16 -6.77 3.09
CA ASP A 190 -7.46 -7.32 4.42
C ASP A 190 -7.58 -6.21 5.50
N LEU A 191 -7.41 -6.52 6.78
CA LEU A 191 -7.50 -5.51 7.84
C LEU A 191 -6.39 -4.44 7.80
N LYS A 192 -5.32 -4.65 7.04
CA LYS A 192 -4.07 -3.87 7.09
C LYS A 192 -3.45 -3.59 5.73
N SER A 193 -3.54 -4.51 4.78
CA SER A 193 -2.86 -4.43 3.49
C SER A 193 -3.71 -3.68 2.45
N PHE A 194 -3.04 -2.90 1.62
CA PHE A 194 -3.65 -2.24 0.46
C PHE A 194 -3.66 -3.16 -0.73
N ASP A 195 -4.68 -3.03 -1.58
CA ASP A 195 -4.82 -3.76 -2.82
C ASP A 195 -4.12 -3.00 -3.97
N PRO A 196 -2.91 -3.43 -4.40
CA PRO A 196 -2.19 -2.75 -5.48
C PRO A 196 -2.86 -2.93 -6.85
N VAL A 197 -3.72 -3.93 -7.03
CA VAL A 197 -4.43 -4.20 -8.29
C VAL A 197 -5.60 -3.22 -8.44
N ASN A 198 -6.31 -2.97 -7.35
CA ASN A 198 -7.44 -2.04 -7.30
C ASN A 198 -7.04 -0.66 -6.75
N THR A 199 -5.85 -0.20 -7.13
CA THR A 199 -5.35 1.15 -6.85
C THR A 199 -5.24 1.95 -8.14
N TYR A 200 -5.85 3.14 -8.14
CA TYR A 200 -5.91 3.99 -9.33
C TYR A 200 -5.65 5.45 -8.99
N CYS A 201 -5.01 6.16 -9.91
CA CYS A 201 -4.92 7.62 -9.87
C CYS A 201 -6.20 8.21 -10.49
N ILE A 202 -6.77 9.22 -9.88
CA ILE A 202 -7.93 9.95 -10.43
C ILE A 202 -7.40 11.19 -11.15
N SER A 203 -7.74 11.34 -12.42
CA SER A 203 -7.35 12.53 -13.16
C SER A 203 -8.06 13.77 -12.60
N ARG A 204 -7.39 14.92 -12.69
CA ARG A 204 -8.01 16.21 -12.36
C ARG A 204 -9.29 16.46 -13.17
N GLY A 205 -9.30 16.07 -14.45
CA GLY A 205 -10.48 16.19 -15.30
C GLY A 205 -11.67 15.39 -14.76
N LEU A 206 -11.42 14.18 -14.25
CA LEU A 206 -12.46 13.38 -13.61
C LEU A 206 -12.96 14.02 -12.31
N LEU A 207 -12.09 14.57 -11.46
CA LEU A 207 -12.51 15.31 -10.25
C LEU A 207 -13.40 16.51 -10.61
N MET A 208 -13.08 17.26 -11.66
CA MET A 208 -13.91 18.36 -12.15
C MET A 208 -15.28 17.87 -12.66
N ILE A 209 -15.33 16.74 -13.36
CA ILE A 209 -16.60 16.13 -13.78
C ILE A 209 -17.44 15.79 -12.54
N ILE A 210 -16.84 15.17 -11.52
CA ILE A 210 -17.53 14.79 -10.27
C ILE A 210 -18.05 16.04 -9.52
N CYS A 211 -17.25 17.10 -9.45
CA CYS A 211 -17.64 18.39 -8.86
C CYS A 211 -18.86 19.03 -9.55
N GLY A 212 -19.04 18.77 -10.86
CA GLY A 212 -20.20 19.22 -11.62
C GLY A 212 -21.48 18.39 -11.43
N HIS A 213 -21.45 17.33 -10.62
CA HIS A 213 -22.58 16.41 -10.43
C HIS A 213 -23.24 16.58 -9.05
N SER A 214 -24.55 16.30 -8.99
CA SER A 214 -25.19 15.98 -7.71
C SER A 214 -24.80 14.57 -7.26
N LEU A 215 -24.79 14.31 -5.95
CA LEU A 215 -24.44 13.01 -5.37
C LEU A 215 -25.20 11.85 -6.03
N ILE A 216 -26.52 11.98 -6.19
CA ILE A 216 -27.37 10.93 -6.80
C ILE A 216 -26.95 10.65 -8.25
N ASN A 217 -26.71 11.70 -9.04
CA ASN A 217 -26.31 11.55 -10.44
C ASN A 217 -24.93 10.91 -10.56
N PHE A 218 -23.98 11.32 -9.73
CA PHE A 218 -22.66 10.73 -9.66
C PHE A 218 -22.73 9.24 -9.29
N LEU A 219 -23.42 8.88 -8.20
CA LEU A 219 -23.54 7.50 -7.75
C LEU A 219 -24.22 6.60 -8.81
N LYS A 220 -25.24 7.11 -9.48
CA LYS A 220 -25.91 6.38 -10.57
C LYS A 220 -24.95 6.13 -11.74
N GLN A 221 -24.22 7.14 -12.19
CA GLN A 221 -23.27 7.00 -13.31
C GLN A 221 -22.07 6.10 -12.97
N ALA A 222 -21.58 6.17 -11.74
CA ALA A 222 -20.52 5.30 -11.24
C ALA A 222 -20.99 3.84 -11.03
N GLY A 223 -22.29 3.54 -11.17
CA GLY A 223 -22.85 2.20 -11.05
C GLY A 223 -23.09 1.76 -9.60
N TYR A 224 -23.23 2.68 -8.65
CA TYR A 224 -23.36 2.34 -7.23
C TYR A 224 -24.58 1.45 -6.93
N TYR A 225 -25.69 1.69 -7.61
CA TYR A 225 -26.95 0.98 -7.42
C TYR A 225 -27.13 -0.24 -8.34
N THR A 226 -26.19 -0.50 -9.26
CA THR A 226 -26.27 -1.71 -10.07
C THR A 226 -25.83 -2.89 -9.20
N GLN A 227 -26.78 -3.74 -8.84
CA GLN A 227 -26.46 -5.04 -8.26
C GLN A 227 -25.55 -5.78 -9.24
N ASN A 228 -24.55 -6.49 -8.74
CA ASN A 228 -23.88 -7.52 -9.51
C ASN A 228 -24.93 -8.58 -9.84
N VAL A 229 -25.65 -8.40 -10.95
CA VAL A 229 -26.36 -9.50 -11.58
C VAL A 229 -25.24 -10.43 -12.02
N ILE A 230 -24.96 -11.44 -11.20
CA ILE A 230 -24.28 -12.64 -11.64
C ILE A 230 -25.12 -13.08 -12.84
N ALA A 231 -24.61 -12.86 -14.05
CA ALA A 231 -25.23 -13.40 -15.24
C ALA A 231 -25.45 -14.90 -14.97
N PRO A 232 -26.67 -15.44 -15.12
CA PRO A 232 -26.85 -16.88 -15.05
C PRO A 232 -25.87 -17.48 -16.05
N ARG A 233 -24.97 -18.33 -15.57
CA ARG A 233 -24.25 -19.23 -16.47
C ARG A 233 -25.35 -19.94 -17.26
N GLU A 234 -25.39 -19.74 -18.57
CA GLU A 234 -26.10 -20.64 -19.47
C GLU A 234 -25.44 -22.01 -19.31
N SER A 235 -25.91 -22.78 -18.33
CA SER A 235 -25.65 -24.20 -18.23
C SER A 235 -26.83 -24.87 -18.93
N GLY A 236 -26.62 -25.23 -20.18
CA GLY A 236 -27.47 -26.18 -20.86
C GLY A 236 -27.55 -27.49 -20.06
N ASP A 237 -28.77 -28.02 -20.05
CA ASP A 237 -29.13 -29.43 -19.97
C ASP A 237 -28.98 -30.24 -18.66
N THR A 238 -30.16 -30.36 -18.02
CA THR A 238 -30.86 -31.59 -17.57
C THR A 238 -30.24 -32.53 -16.51
N ARG A 239 -30.91 -32.61 -15.34
CA ARG A 239 -31.82 -33.70 -14.87
C ARG A 239 -31.78 -33.87 -13.33
N ILE A 240 -32.98 -33.71 -12.76
CA ILE A 240 -33.63 -34.26 -11.55
C ILE A 240 -32.80 -35.25 -10.69
N ASP A 241 -32.74 -35.01 -9.36
CA ASP A 241 -33.27 -35.92 -8.31
C ASP A 241 -33.25 -35.30 -6.90
N MET A 242 -34.32 -35.55 -6.16
CA MET A 242 -34.56 -35.17 -4.75
C MET A 242 -33.69 -35.99 -3.79
N GLU A 243 -33.15 -35.37 -2.75
CA GLU A 243 -33.39 -35.74 -1.33
C GLU A 243 -32.44 -35.00 -0.35
N GLY A 244 -33.00 -34.62 0.80
CA GLY A 244 -32.31 -34.83 2.08
C GLY A 244 -31.45 -33.71 2.67
N GLY A 245 -32.01 -32.97 3.64
CA GLY A 245 -31.30 -32.66 4.89
C GLY A 245 -30.88 -31.20 5.11
N CYS A 246 -31.58 -30.52 6.02
CA CYS A 246 -31.09 -29.33 6.69
C CYS A 246 -29.83 -29.66 7.51
N ARG A 247 -28.69 -29.05 7.16
CA ARG A 247 -27.49 -29.03 8.02
C ARG A 247 -27.13 -27.59 8.37
N ALA A 248 -27.13 -27.31 9.67
CA ALA A 248 -26.75 -26.03 10.26
C ALA A 248 -25.28 -25.67 9.95
N PRO A 249 -24.93 -24.38 9.87
CA PRO A 249 -23.55 -23.94 9.71
C PRO A 249 -22.73 -24.28 10.98
N PRO A 250 -21.43 -24.62 10.82
CA PRO A 250 -20.58 -24.90 11.98
C PRO A 250 -20.38 -23.63 12.81
N SER A 251 -20.74 -23.75 14.08
CA SER A 251 -20.44 -22.84 15.19
C SER A 251 -18.93 -22.59 15.29
N ALA A 252 -18.49 -21.35 15.04
CA ALA A 252 -17.14 -20.92 15.40
C ALA A 252 -17.03 -20.73 16.92
N ALA A 253 -15.98 -21.31 17.52
CA ALA A 253 -15.72 -21.29 18.95
C ALA A 253 -15.52 -19.85 19.49
N PRO A 254 -15.97 -19.56 20.73
CA PRO A 254 -15.77 -18.26 21.36
C PRO A 254 -14.38 -18.16 22.00
N GLY A 255 -13.74 -17.01 21.82
CA GLY A 255 -12.64 -16.54 22.66
C GLY A 255 -11.25 -16.67 22.05
N PHE A 256 -10.75 -15.57 21.47
CA PHE A 256 -9.31 -15.26 21.47
C PHE A 256 -8.95 -13.80 21.12
N TRP A 257 -9.87 -12.82 21.08
CA TRP A 257 -9.49 -11.51 20.53
C TRP A 257 -9.93 -10.32 21.38
N GLU A 258 -9.59 -10.36 22.67
CA GLU A 258 -9.38 -9.16 23.48
C GLU A 258 -7.90 -8.74 23.38
N SER A 259 -7.56 -7.96 22.36
CA SER A 259 -6.48 -6.96 22.39
C SER A 259 -6.32 -6.32 21.03
N TYR A 260 -5.79 -5.10 21.03
CA TYR A 260 -5.56 -4.22 19.88
C TYR A 260 -6.73 -3.30 19.50
N CYS A 261 -7.28 -2.62 20.52
CA CYS A 261 -7.67 -1.21 20.41
C CYS A 261 -6.90 -0.39 21.46
N THR A 262 -5.60 -0.21 21.22
CA THR A 262 -4.78 0.83 21.85
C THR A 262 -3.48 0.89 21.07
N ILE A 263 -3.22 2.02 20.42
CA ILE A 263 -2.04 2.85 20.65
C ILE A 263 -2.30 4.18 19.94
N LEU A 264 -2.40 5.18 20.81
CA LEU A 264 -2.24 6.63 20.70
C LEU A 264 -1.78 7.21 19.36
#